data_AF-A0A8W8M129-F1
#
_entry.id   AF-A0A8W8M129-F1
#
_cell.length_a   1.000
_cell.length_b   1.000
_cell.length_c   1.000
_cell.angle_alpha   90.00
_cell.angle_beta   90.00
_cell.angle_gamma   90.00
#
_symmetry.space_group_name_H-M   'P 1'
#
loop_
_entity.id
_entity.type
_entity.pdbx_description
1 polymer ?
#
loop_
_entity_poly.entity_id
_entity_poly.type
_entity_poly.pdbx_seq_one_letter_code
_entity_poly.pdbx_strand_id
1 'polypeptide(L)'
;MNEYPGSESYRDAMSSVVILSCQPNSHPFQERHISLLEPVKIGRSVARARPASNNGIFDCKVLSRNHAVVWYENGKVRIKSRSHKYRH
;
A
#
# COMPACT_ATOMS: atom_id res chain seq x y z
N MET A 1 9.55 17.51 20.65
CA MET A 1 10.48 17.40 19.51
C MET A 1 9.61 17.23 18.29
N ASN A 2 9.08 18.34 17.77
CA ASN A 2 8.13 18.31 16.65
C ASN A 2 8.94 18.43 15.37
N GLU A 3 8.86 17.43 14.50
CA GLU A 3 9.47 17.48 13.18
C GLU A 3 8.83 18.61 12.36
N TYR A 4 9.68 19.51 11.83
CA TYR A 4 9.24 20.67 11.04
C TYR A 4 8.76 20.23 9.65
N PRO A 5 7.71 20.87 9.10
CA PRO A 5 7.18 20.62 7.74
C PRO A 5 8.11 21.04 6.58
N GLY A 6 9.43 20.99 6.78
CA GLY A 6 10.46 21.36 5.81
C GLY A 6 11.62 20.37 5.68
N SER A 7 11.58 19.22 6.36
CA SER A 7 12.60 18.18 6.15
C SER A 7 12.46 17.58 4.75
N GLU A 8 13.60 17.31 4.09
CA GLU A 8 13.64 16.67 2.76
C GLU A 8 12.84 15.35 2.77
N SER A 9 12.92 14.59 3.86
CA SER A 9 12.18 13.35 4.08
C SER A 9 10.66 13.50 4.02
N TYR A 10 10.11 14.59 4.57
CA TYR A 10 8.67 14.85 4.56
C TYR A 10 8.18 15.31 3.19
N ARG A 11 8.98 16.17 2.53
CA ARG A 11 8.70 16.60 1.15
C ARG A 11 8.71 15.42 0.19
N ASP A 12 9.64 14.49 0.40
CA ASP A 12 9.74 13.26 -0.38
C ASP A 12 8.56 12.32 -0.11
N ALA A 13 8.15 12.17 1.16
CA ALA A 13 6.91 11.45 1.48
C ALA A 13 5.67 12.09 0.83
N MET A 14 5.60 13.44 0.76
CA MET A 14 4.50 14.18 0.12
C MET A 14 4.39 14.00 -1.38
N SER A 15 5.49 13.71 -2.07
CA SER A 15 5.52 13.43 -3.51
C SER A 15 5.62 11.94 -3.83
N SER A 16 5.84 11.08 -2.83
CA SER A 16 6.00 9.65 -3.03
C SER A 16 4.68 8.98 -3.44
N VAL A 17 4.70 8.37 -4.63
CA VAL A 17 3.59 7.61 -5.20
C VAL A 17 4.10 6.24 -5.59
N VAL A 18 3.34 5.20 -5.25
CA VAL A 18 3.57 3.86 -5.78
C VAL A 18 2.54 3.54 -6.86
N ILE A 19 3.03 3.02 -7.98
CA ILE A 19 2.20 2.54 -9.09
C ILE A 19 2.14 1.01 -9.02
N LEU A 20 0.93 0.47 -8.86
CA LEU A 20 0.69 -0.98 -8.92
C LEU A 20 0.05 -1.30 -10.27
N SER A 21 0.80 -1.97 -11.14
CA SER A 21 0.39 -2.36 -12.49
C SER A 21 0.01 -3.84 -12.55
N CYS A 22 -1.08 -4.16 -13.26
CA CYS A 22 -1.50 -5.55 -13.49
C CYS A 22 -0.52 -6.26 -14.43
N GLN A 23 -0.09 -7.45 -14.03
CA GLN A 23 0.82 -8.31 -14.81
C GLN A 23 0.02 -9.38 -15.58
N PRO A 24 0.54 -9.91 -16.71
CA PRO A 24 -0.17 -10.90 -17.53
C PRO A 24 -0.60 -12.18 -16.79
N ASN A 25 0.09 -12.54 -15.70
CA ASN A 25 -0.18 -13.72 -14.88
C ASN A 25 -0.95 -13.42 -13.59
N SER A 26 -1.45 -12.19 -13.42
CA SER A 26 -2.15 -11.75 -12.21
C SER A 26 -3.68 -11.74 -12.41
N HIS A 27 -4.42 -11.79 -11.29
CA HIS A 27 -5.86 -11.55 -11.34
C HIS A 27 -6.12 -10.12 -11.82
N PRO A 28 -7.00 -9.89 -12.82
CA PRO A 28 -7.18 -8.57 -13.41
C PRO A 28 -7.48 -7.49 -12.37
N PHE A 29 -6.75 -6.39 -12.42
CA PHE A 29 -7.06 -5.18 -11.67
C PHE A 29 -6.64 -3.94 -12.45
N GLN A 30 -7.36 -2.83 -12.25
CA GLN A 30 -6.98 -1.55 -12.82
C GLN A 30 -5.73 -1.02 -12.12
N GLU A 31 -4.80 -0.45 -12.89
CA GLU A 31 -3.59 0.20 -12.37
C GLU A 31 -3.92 1.20 -11.25
N ARG A 32 -3.06 1.24 -10.24
CA ARG A 32 -3.30 2.04 -9.03
C ARG A 32 -2.16 2.97 -8.71
N HIS A 33 -2.50 4.21 -8.41
CA HIS A 33 -1.60 5.30 -8.09
C HIS A 33 -1.86 5.70 -6.64
N ILE A 34 -1.01 5.24 -5.74
CA ILE A 34 -1.25 5.32 -4.30
C ILE A 34 -0.22 6.27 -3.69
N SER A 35 -0.68 7.34 -3.06
CA SER A 35 0.17 8.25 -2.28
C SER A 35 0.69 7.56 -1.02
N LEU A 36 1.99 7.64 -0.77
CA LEU A 36 2.63 7.07 0.43
C LEU A 36 2.91 8.12 1.52
N LEU A 37 2.13 9.20 1.53
CA LEU A 37 2.03 10.18 2.61
C LEU A 37 1.87 9.52 3.98
N GLU A 38 1.05 8.46 4.02
CA GLU A 38 0.83 7.61 5.18
C GLU A 38 1.02 6.13 4.78
N PRO A 39 1.30 5.23 5.74
CA PRO A 39 1.40 3.81 5.46
C PRO A 39 0.09 3.25 4.89
N VAL A 40 0.14 2.76 3.64
CA VAL A 40 -1.04 2.24 2.95
C VAL A 40 -1.15 0.73 3.14
N LYS A 41 -2.37 0.30 3.48
CA LYS A 41 -2.70 -1.11 3.62
C LYS A 41 -2.94 -1.76 2.26
N ILE A 42 -2.32 -2.91 2.05
CA ILE A 42 -2.60 -3.82 0.94
C ILE A 42 -3.47 -4.98 1.45
N GLY A 43 -4.61 -5.24 0.80
CA GLY A 43 -5.46 -6.35 1.23
C GLY A 43 -6.73 -6.53 0.40
N ARG A 44 -7.56 -7.47 0.83
CA ARG A 44 -8.83 -7.79 0.16
C ARG A 44 -9.97 -6.83 0.51
N SER A 45 -10.83 -6.57 -0.47
CA SER A 45 -12.13 -5.90 -0.32
C SER A 45 -12.97 -6.48 0.82
N VAL A 46 -13.60 -5.60 1.61
CA VAL A 46 -14.55 -5.93 2.68
C VAL A 46 -15.69 -4.90 2.67
N ALA A 47 -16.77 -5.12 3.43
CA ALA A 47 -17.94 -4.24 3.45
C ALA A 47 -17.61 -2.74 3.64
N ARG A 48 -16.57 -2.42 4.41
CA ARG A 48 -16.13 -1.05 4.73
C ARG A 48 -14.92 -0.56 3.92
N ALA A 49 -14.33 -1.38 3.07
CA ALA A 49 -13.16 -1.01 2.28
C ALA A 49 -13.30 -1.56 0.86
N ARG A 50 -13.57 -0.68 -0.10
CA ARG A 50 -13.78 -1.02 -1.51
C ARG A 50 -12.52 -0.74 -2.34
N PRO A 51 -12.28 -1.51 -3.42
CA PRO A 51 -11.21 -1.22 -4.36
C PRO A 51 -11.39 0.15 -5.01
N ALA A 52 -10.34 0.97 -5.06
CA ALA A 52 -10.30 2.25 -5.76
C ALA A 52 -8.91 2.51 -6.36
N SER A 53 -8.82 3.30 -7.43
CA SER A 53 -7.55 3.59 -8.14
C SER A 53 -6.44 4.17 -7.25
N ASN A 54 -6.78 4.75 -6.11
CA ASN A 54 -5.85 5.37 -5.18
C ASN A 54 -5.60 4.57 -3.89
N ASN A 55 -6.05 3.30 -3.81
CA ASN A 55 -5.87 2.48 -2.61
C ASN A 55 -5.35 1.07 -2.89
N GLY A 56 -4.80 0.43 -1.85
CA GLY A 56 -4.27 -0.93 -1.90
C GLY A 56 -5.30 -2.04 -1.71
N ILE A 57 -6.58 -1.80 -2.00
CA ILE A 57 -7.65 -2.78 -1.77
C ILE A 57 -8.01 -3.51 -3.06
N PHE A 58 -7.95 -4.84 -3.05
CA PHE A 58 -8.16 -5.68 -4.23
C PHE A 58 -9.37 -6.59 -4.05
N ASP A 59 -10.09 -6.88 -5.13
CA ASP A 59 -11.15 -7.91 -5.11
C ASP A 59 -10.59 -9.30 -5.47
N CYS A 60 -9.52 -9.70 -4.77
CA CYS A 60 -8.81 -10.93 -5.06
C CYS A 60 -8.93 -11.91 -3.89
N LYS A 61 -9.55 -13.08 -4.12
CA LYS A 61 -9.87 -14.06 -3.06
C LYS A 61 -8.65 -14.66 -2.37
N VAL A 62 -7.52 -14.78 -3.08
CA VAL A 62 -6.26 -15.33 -2.54
C VAL A 62 -5.55 -14.37 -1.58
N LEU A 63 -5.93 -13.09 -1.55
CA LEU A 63 -5.39 -12.13 -0.60
C LEU A 63 -6.11 -12.23 0.74
N SER A 64 -5.35 -12.02 1.82
CA SER A 64 -5.91 -11.82 3.14
C SER A 64 -6.48 -10.39 3.26
N ARG A 65 -7.37 -10.17 4.22
CA ARG A 65 -7.96 -8.84 4.50
C ARG A 65 -6.89 -7.82 4.91
N ASN A 66 -5.83 -8.26 5.57
CA ASN A 66 -4.67 -7.47 6.00
C ASN A 66 -3.41 -8.14 5.45
N HIS A 67 -3.15 -8.03 4.16
CA HIS A 67 -2.11 -8.81 3.49
C HIS A 67 -0.73 -8.21 3.69
N ALA A 68 -0.60 -6.91 3.48
CA ALA A 68 0.64 -6.18 3.71
C ALA A 68 0.37 -4.73 4.07
N VAL A 69 1.43 -4.02 4.41
CA VAL A 69 1.48 -2.56 4.48
C VAL A 69 2.65 -2.10 3.62
N VAL A 70 2.43 -1.07 2.82
CA VAL A 70 3.44 -0.36 2.04
C VAL A 70 3.60 1.04 2.61
N TRP A 71 4.83 1.51 2.76
CA TRP A 71 5.11 2.86 3.24
C TRP A 71 6.39 3.38 2.63
N TYR A 72 6.57 4.70 2.74
CA TYR A 72 7.78 5.38 2.33
C TYR A 72 8.56 5.85 3.56
N GLU A 73 9.87 5.61 3.56
CA GLU A 73 10.75 5.99 4.67
C GLU A 73 12.17 6.18 4.16
N ASN A 74 12.78 7.33 4.47
CA ASN A 74 14.18 7.65 4.19
C ASN A 74 14.60 7.38 2.73
N GLY A 75 13.85 7.90 1.76
CA GLY A 75 14.22 7.72 0.35
C GLY A 75 13.79 6.38 -0.26
N LYS A 76 13.11 5.52 0.50
CA LYS A 76 12.88 4.11 0.12
C LYS A 76 11.43 3.69 0.33
N VAL A 77 10.88 3.01 -0.67
CA VAL A 77 9.60 2.30 -0.55
C VAL A 77 9.86 0.97 0.15
N ARG A 78 9.07 0.67 1.18
CA ARG A 78 9.11 -0.59 1.93
C ARG A 78 7.76 -1.28 1.91
N ILE A 79 7.78 -2.60 1.90
CA ILE A 79 6.60 -3.45 2.04
C ILE A 79 6.83 -4.48 3.14
N LYS A 80 5.83 -4.67 3.99
CA LYS A 80 5.83 -5.69 5.04
C LYS A 80 4.57 -6.52 4.95
N SER A 81 4.73 -7.82 4.73
CA SER A 81 3.62 -8.77 4.83
C SER A 81 3.09 -8.78 6.27
N ARG A 82 1.78 -8.72 6.41
CA ARG A 82 1.03 -8.76 7.67
C ARG A 82 0.48 -10.15 7.96
N SER A 83 0.88 -11.15 7.16
CA SER A 83 0.61 -12.55 7.43
C SER A 83 1.13 -12.90 8.82
N HIS A 84 0.20 -12.99 9.78
CA HIS A 84 0.42 -13.79 10.96
C HIS A 84 0.61 -15.20 10.42
N LYS A 85 1.83 -15.73 10.55
CA LYS A 85 2.09 -17.12 10.26
C LYS A 85 0.98 -17.93 10.92
N TYR A 86 0.19 -18.63 10.11
CA TYR A 86 -0.63 -19.69 10.66
C TYR A 86 0.33 -20.64 11.36
N ARG A 87 0.13 -20.71 12.67
CA ARG A 87 0.54 -21.79 13.55
C ARG A 87 0.17 -23.09 12.85
N HIS A 88 1.17 -23.89 12.52
CA HIS A 88 1.10 -25.33 12.67
C HIS A 88 2.37 -25.72 13.42
#